data_AF-A0A0S8ID69-F1
#
_entry.id   AF-A0A0S8ID69-F1
#
_cell.length_a   1.000
_cell.length_b   1.000
_cell.length_c   1.000
_cell.angle_alpha   90.00
_cell.angle_beta   90.00
_cell.angle_gamma   90.00
#
_symmetry.space_group_name_H-M   'P 1'
#
loop_
_entity.id
_entity.type
_entity.pdbx_description
1 polymer ?
#
loop_
_entity_poly.entity_id
_entity_poly.type
_entity_poly.pdbx_seq_one_letter_code
_entity_poly.pdbx_strand_id
1 'polypeptide(L)'
;MKSAGIKKTATKELSEKQRLFVEYLADPDNREKPEDFARSIGVSEKTLLDWKSNPVIVQSAFQLSVTRLGAEIPKVLKMLLQKALESKDIAACKLFFQQIEKITEIPETGISVDEALKLINKVISQQEIVDGNPE
;
A
#
# COMPACT_ATOMS: atom_id res chain seq x y z
N MET A 1 24.72 8.74 -39.62
CA MET A 1 24.42 8.49 -38.20
C MET A 1 23.50 7.27 -38.14
N LYS A 2 23.94 6.18 -37.50
CA LYS A 2 23.15 4.94 -37.41
C LYS A 2 22.07 5.14 -36.35
N SER A 3 20.81 5.13 -36.77
CA SER A 3 19.64 5.12 -35.90
C SER A 3 19.65 3.81 -35.09
N ALA A 4 19.90 3.93 -33.79
CA ALA A 4 19.75 2.83 -32.86
C ALA A 4 18.27 2.44 -32.81
N GLY A 5 17.94 1.30 -33.43
CA GLY A 5 16.63 0.70 -33.33
C GLY A 5 16.32 0.43 -31.87
N ILE A 6 15.36 1.17 -31.31
CA ILE A 6 14.76 0.86 -30.03
C ILE A 6 14.11 -0.51 -30.20
N LYS A 7 14.75 -1.56 -29.69
CA LYS A 7 14.12 -2.87 -29.54
C LYS A 7 12.95 -2.66 -28.59
N LYS A 8 11.75 -2.56 -29.17
CA LYS A 8 10.49 -2.65 -28.45
C LYS A 8 10.56 -3.96 -27.66
N THR A 9 10.86 -3.90 -26.37
CA THR A 9 10.78 -5.06 -25.49
C THR A 9 9.34 -5.50 -25.52
N ALA A 10 9.07 -6.61 -26.22
CA ALA A 10 7.75 -7.21 -26.24
C ALA A 10 7.39 -7.55 -24.79
N THR A 11 6.57 -6.72 -24.15
CA THR A 11 5.94 -7.05 -22.88
C THR A 11 5.11 -8.29 -23.15
N LYS A 12 5.64 -9.46 -22.78
CA LYS A 12 4.94 -10.72 -22.98
C LYS A 12 3.70 -10.66 -22.09
N GLU A 13 2.54 -10.43 -22.72
CA GLU A 13 1.28 -10.35 -21.99
C GLU A 13 1.06 -11.65 -21.21
N LEU A 14 0.72 -11.51 -19.92
CA LEU A 14 0.39 -12.64 -19.08
C LEU A 14 -0.88 -13.31 -19.61
N SER A 15 -0.86 -14.65 -19.69
CA SER A 15 -2.09 -15.41 -19.94
C SER A 15 -3.11 -15.16 -18.82
N GLU A 16 -4.38 -15.44 -19.09
CA GLU A 16 -5.46 -15.32 -18.10
C GLU A 16 -5.15 -16.07 -16.80
N LYS A 17 -4.68 -17.32 -16.90
CA LYS A 17 -4.29 -18.13 -15.74
C LYS A 17 -3.11 -17.54 -14.96
N GLN A 18 -2.17 -16.91 -15.65
CA GLN A 18 -1.05 -16.22 -14.99
C GLN A 18 -1.52 -14.92 -14.30
N ARG A 19 -2.51 -14.22 -14.87
CA ARG A 19 -3.15 -13.07 -14.20
C ARG A 19 -3.89 -13.48 -12.93
N LEU A 20 -4.67 -14.57 -12.98
CA LEU A 20 -5.28 -15.14 -11.79
C LEU A 20 -4.24 -15.52 -10.74
N PHE A 21 -3.10 -16.10 -11.16
CA PHE A 21 -2.03 -16.43 -10.23
C PHE A 21 -1.35 -15.18 -9.64
N VAL A 22 -1.20 -14.10 -10.42
CA VAL A 22 -0.74 -12.80 -9.94
C VAL A 22 -1.69 -12.25 -8.88
N GLU A 23 -3.01 -12.31 -9.10
CA GLU A 23 -4.02 -11.88 -8.13
C GLU A 23 -3.98 -12.71 -6.84
N TYR A 24 -3.84 -14.03 -6.99
CA TYR A 24 -3.68 -14.99 -5.89
C TYR A 24 -2.45 -14.66 -5.04
N LEU A 25 -1.30 -14.36 -5.66
CA LEU A 25 -0.08 -14.00 -4.96
C LEU A 25 -0.14 -12.61 -4.32
N ALA A 26 -0.87 -11.68 -4.94
CA ALA A 26 -0.88 -10.29 -4.53
C ALA A 26 -1.84 -9.98 -3.37
N ASP A 27 -2.68 -10.94 -2.99
CA ASP A 27 -3.65 -10.79 -1.91
C ASP A 27 -3.05 -11.22 -0.56
N PRO A 28 -2.80 -10.29 0.39
CA PRO A 28 -2.24 -10.61 1.70
C PRO A 28 -3.19 -11.42 2.60
N ASP A 29 -4.50 -11.36 2.33
CA ASP A 29 -5.52 -12.07 3.11
C ASP A 29 -5.88 -13.43 2.51
N ASN A 30 -5.28 -13.79 1.37
CA ASN A 30 -5.46 -15.09 0.78
C ASN A 30 -4.98 -16.20 1.73
N ARG A 31 -5.84 -17.20 1.93
CA ARG A 31 -5.58 -18.41 2.73
C ARG A 31 -5.78 -19.69 1.92
N GLU A 32 -6.12 -19.58 0.64
CA GLU A 32 -6.30 -20.71 -0.25
C GLU A 32 -4.95 -21.41 -0.46
N LYS A 33 -4.95 -22.73 -0.34
CA LYS A 33 -3.75 -23.52 -0.52
C LYS A 33 -3.34 -23.53 -2.00
N PRO A 34 -2.03 -23.49 -2.33
CA PRO A 34 -1.58 -23.48 -3.72
C PRO A 34 -2.13 -24.64 -4.55
N GLU A 35 -2.32 -25.82 -3.95
CA GLU A 35 -2.81 -27.02 -4.63
C GLU A 35 -4.29 -26.90 -5.02
N ASP A 36 -5.10 -26.30 -4.14
CA ASP A 36 -6.52 -26.04 -4.38
C ASP A 36 -6.69 -24.96 -5.47
N PHE A 37 -5.87 -23.92 -5.41
CA PHE A 37 -5.83 -22.89 -6.45
C PHE A 37 -5.39 -23.45 -7.81
N ALA A 38 -4.34 -24.28 -7.85
CA ALA A 38 -3.88 -24.91 -9.10
C ALA A 38 -5.01 -25.69 -9.76
N ARG A 39 -5.77 -26.44 -8.95
CA ARG A 39 -6.94 -27.19 -9.40
C ARG A 39 -8.04 -26.27 -9.91
N SER A 40 -8.34 -25.18 -9.22
CA SER A 40 -9.41 -24.24 -9.59
C SER A 40 -9.15 -23.56 -10.94
N ILE A 41 -7.90 -23.24 -11.26
CA ILE A 41 -7.51 -22.65 -12.55
C ILE A 41 -7.06 -23.69 -13.60
N GLY A 42 -7.14 -24.99 -13.27
CA GLY A 42 -6.82 -26.10 -14.16
C GLY A 42 -5.36 -26.12 -14.63
N VAL A 43 -4.41 -26.01 -13.70
CA VAL A 43 -2.96 -26.17 -13.94
C VAL A 43 -2.36 -27.14 -12.92
N SER A 44 -1.16 -27.64 -13.22
CA SER A 44 -0.42 -28.45 -12.25
C SER A 44 0.24 -27.57 -11.18
N GLU A 45 0.44 -28.09 -9.98
CA GLU A 45 1.21 -27.42 -8.92
C GLU A 45 2.62 -27.06 -9.37
N LYS A 46 3.26 -27.95 -10.15
CA LYS A 46 4.57 -27.69 -10.75
C LYS A 46 4.56 -26.44 -11.64
N THR A 47 3.49 -26.23 -12.41
CA THR A 47 3.31 -25.03 -13.22
C THR A 47 3.28 -23.77 -12.36
N LEU A 48 2.62 -23.81 -11.20
CA LEU A 48 2.63 -22.68 -10.26
C LEU A 48 4.03 -22.42 -9.69
N LEU A 49 4.77 -23.48 -9.34
CA LEU A 49 6.16 -23.35 -8.88
C LEU A 49 7.05 -22.71 -9.94
N ASP A 50 6.94 -23.15 -11.19
CA ASP A 50 7.69 -22.55 -12.31
C ASP A 50 7.32 -21.07 -12.51
N TRP A 51 6.04 -20.73 -12.32
CA TRP A 51 5.56 -19.34 -12.40
C TRP A 51 6.04 -18.47 -11.24
N LYS A 52 6.23 -19.02 -10.03
CA LYS A 52 6.82 -18.27 -8.90
C LYS A 52 8.25 -17.83 -9.18
N SER A 53 8.97 -18.51 -10.05
CA SER A 53 10.32 -18.12 -10.47
C SER A 53 10.33 -17.23 -11.71
N ASN A 54 9.17 -16.93 -12.30
CA ASN A 54 9.08 -16.06 -13.48
C ASN A 54 9.13 -14.57 -13.07
N PRO A 55 10.16 -13.81 -13.47
CA PRO A 55 10.33 -12.42 -13.05
C PRO A 55 9.14 -11.52 -13.41
N VAL A 56 8.48 -11.77 -14.55
CA VAL A 56 7.34 -10.95 -15.00
C VAL A 56 6.13 -11.15 -14.08
N ILE A 57 5.87 -12.38 -13.67
CA ILE A 57 4.76 -12.72 -12.75
C ILE A 57 5.04 -12.13 -11.36
N VAL A 58 6.26 -12.33 -10.86
CA VAL A 58 6.68 -11.82 -9.53
C VAL A 58 6.58 -10.30 -9.48
N GLN A 59 7.09 -9.61 -10.50
CA GLN A 59 7.01 -8.15 -10.56
C GLN A 59 5.56 -7.65 -10.63
N SER A 60 4.72 -8.33 -11.42
CA SER A 60 3.30 -7.97 -11.56
C SER A 60 2.55 -8.17 -10.23
N ALA A 61 2.80 -9.27 -9.52
CA ALA A 61 2.22 -9.53 -8.21
C ALA A 61 2.67 -8.50 -7.18
N PHE A 62 3.95 -8.18 -7.13
CA PHE A 62 4.47 -7.14 -6.25
C PHE A 62 3.80 -5.78 -6.50
N GLN A 63 3.69 -5.36 -7.76
CA GLN A 63 3.11 -4.06 -8.11
C GLN A 63 1.62 -4.01 -7.78
N LEU A 64 0.90 -5.13 -7.96
CA LEU A 64 -0.50 -5.25 -7.54
C LEU A 64 -0.63 -5.21 -6.00
N SER A 65 0.24 -5.90 -5.25
CA SER A 65 0.27 -5.83 -3.78
C SER A 65 0.52 -4.42 -3.28
N VAL A 66 1.48 -3.69 -3.85
CA VAL A 66 1.76 -2.30 -3.49
C VAL A 66 0.55 -1.41 -3.75
N THR A 67 -0.14 -1.62 -4.86
CA THR A 67 -1.36 -0.87 -5.20
C THR A 67 -2.48 -1.13 -4.17
N ARG A 68 -2.70 -2.40 -3.80
CA ARG A 68 -3.68 -2.79 -2.79
C ARG A 68 -3.33 -2.23 -1.40
N LEU A 69 -2.07 -2.32 -0.99
CA LEU A 69 -1.59 -1.72 0.25
C LEU A 69 -1.75 -0.19 0.25
N GLY A 70 -1.51 0.45 -0.91
CA GLY A 70 -1.75 1.87 -1.10
C GLY A 70 -3.20 2.27 -0.81
N ALA A 71 -4.17 1.43 -1.18
CA ALA A 71 -5.59 1.66 -0.91
C ALA A 71 -5.94 1.57 0.59
N GLU A 72 -5.14 0.86 1.39
CA GLU A 72 -5.32 0.76 2.85
C GLU A 72 -4.71 1.94 3.62
N ILE A 73 -3.88 2.79 2.98
CA ILE A 73 -3.20 3.93 3.64
C ILE A 73 -4.20 4.83 4.40
N PRO A 74 -5.35 5.25 3.84
CA PRO A 74 -6.30 6.09 4.56
C PRO A 74 -6.83 5.45 5.85
N LYS A 75 -7.03 4.12 5.84
CA LYS A 75 -7.49 3.36 7.00
C LYS A 75 -6.40 3.27 8.06
N VAL A 76 -5.15 3.01 7.65
CA VAL A 76 -3.98 3.03 8.55
C VAL A 76 -3.82 4.41 9.20
N LEU A 77 -3.94 5.48 8.42
CA LEU A 77 -3.90 6.86 8.91
C LEU A 77 -5.02 7.15 9.92
N LYS A 78 -6.24 6.70 9.65
CA LYS A 78 -7.37 6.82 10.59
C LYS A 78 -7.11 6.08 11.89
N MET A 79 -6.54 4.86 11.83
CA MET A 79 -6.20 4.09 13.03
C MET A 79 -5.07 4.76 13.83
N LEU A 80 -4.05 5.30 13.17
CA LEU A 80 -3.00 6.08 13.82
C LEU A 80 -3.57 7.31 14.53
N LEU A 81 -4.47 8.04 13.86
CA LEU A 81 -5.15 9.19 14.45
C LEU A 81 -5.99 8.80 15.66
N GLN A 82 -6.76 7.71 15.57
CA GLN A 82 -7.56 7.22 16.69
C GLN A 82 -6.67 6.87 17.89
N LYS A 83 -5.58 6.14 17.66
CA LYS A 83 -4.64 5.75 18.72
C LYS A 83 -3.94 6.95 19.35
N ALA A 84 -3.59 7.94 18.54
CA ALA A 84 -3.05 9.22 19.00
C ALA A 84 -4.03 9.94 19.94
N LEU A 85 -5.29 10.09 19.52
CA LEU A 85 -6.31 10.85 20.25
C LEU A 85 -6.84 10.14 21.50
N GLU A 86 -7.16 8.85 21.38
CA GLU A 86 -7.87 8.10 22.42
C GLU A 86 -6.92 7.44 23.42
N SER A 87 -5.86 6.81 22.91
CA SER A 87 -4.87 6.11 23.74
C SER A 87 -3.74 7.02 24.19
N LYS A 88 -3.75 8.30 23.78
CA LYS A 88 -2.71 9.28 24.14
C LYS A 88 -1.30 8.79 23.77
N ASP A 89 -1.19 8.04 22.67
CA ASP A 89 0.05 7.42 22.22
C ASP A 89 0.90 8.40 21.42
N ILE A 90 1.99 8.88 22.02
CA ILE A 90 2.91 9.86 21.41
C ILE A 90 3.56 9.30 20.13
N ALA A 91 3.85 7.99 20.07
CA ALA A 91 4.47 7.39 18.90
C ALA A 91 3.49 7.42 17.71
N ALA A 92 2.20 7.18 17.96
CA ALA A 92 1.16 7.29 16.94
C ALA A 92 1.00 8.74 16.44
N CYS A 93 1.05 9.73 17.35
CA CYS A 93 1.05 11.15 16.98
C CYS A 93 2.23 11.48 16.04
N LYS A 94 3.45 11.06 16.41
CA LYS A 94 4.67 11.32 15.62
C LYS A 94 4.57 10.72 14.22
N LEU A 95 4.15 9.46 14.11
CA LEU A 95 4.00 8.77 12.82
C LEU A 95 2.95 9.44 11.93
N PHE A 96 1.82 9.86 12.51
CA PHE A 96 0.79 10.59 11.77
C PHE A 96 1.33 11.91 11.20
N PHE A 97 2.06 12.69 12.01
CA PHE A 97 2.64 13.98 11.57
C PHE A 97 3.75 13.84 10.53
N GLN A 98 4.60 12.82 10.66
CA GLN A 98 5.63 12.50 9.66
C GLN A 98 4.98 12.18 8.31
N GLN A 99 3.88 11.42 8.31
CA GLN A 99 3.22 10.97 7.08
C GLN A 99 2.48 12.08 6.32
N ILE A 100 1.93 13.09 7.02
CA ILE A 100 1.26 14.23 6.37
C ILE A 100 2.22 15.37 5.98
N GLU A 101 3.54 15.14 6.09
CA GLU A 101 4.61 16.11 5.82
C GLU A 101 4.49 17.46 6.55
N LYS A 102 3.61 17.57 7.57
CA LYS A 102 3.35 18.83 8.26
C LYS A 102 4.33 19.11 9.40
N ILE A 103 5.17 18.15 9.81
CA ILE A 103 6.23 18.38 10.78
C ILE A 103 7.48 17.59 10.39
N THR A 104 8.39 18.26 9.68
CA THR A 104 9.80 17.88 9.60
C THR A 104 10.39 18.05 11.00
N GLU A 105 10.65 16.93 11.67
CA GLU A 105 11.30 16.84 12.97
C GLU A 105 10.47 17.41 14.15
N ILE A 106 9.67 16.54 14.78
CA ILE A 106 9.39 16.73 16.22
C ILE A 106 10.65 16.27 16.95
N PRO A 107 11.47 17.16 17.55
CA PRO A 107 12.61 16.74 18.34
C PRO A 107 12.13 15.77 19.43
N GLU A 108 12.86 14.66 19.61
CA GLU A 108 12.48 13.58 20.52
C GLU A 108 12.33 14.04 21.98
N THR A 109 12.79 15.25 22.30
CA THR A 109 12.75 15.88 23.60
C THR A 109 11.89 17.15 23.57
N GLY A 110 10.75 17.13 24.27
CA GLY A 110 10.13 18.36 24.77
C GLY A 110 8.64 18.60 24.45
N ILE A 111 7.98 17.78 23.62
CA ILE A 111 6.55 17.96 23.37
C ILE A 111 5.74 17.00 24.24
N SER A 112 4.89 17.54 25.10
CA SER A 112 3.93 16.76 25.89
C SER A 112 2.83 16.17 25.02
N VAL A 113 2.19 15.09 25.47
CA VAL A 113 1.03 14.46 24.80
C VAL A 113 -0.02 15.52 24.45
N ASP A 114 -0.32 16.42 25.38
CA ASP A 114 -1.39 17.41 25.22
C ASP A 114 -1.07 18.45 24.13
N GLU A 115 0.22 18.79 23.95
CA GLU A 115 0.65 19.66 22.86
C GLU A 115 0.57 18.97 21.50
N ALA A 116 0.92 17.68 21.43
CA ALA A 116 0.74 16.88 20.22
C ALA A 116 -0.75 16.79 19.83
N LEU A 117 -1.63 16.55 20.80
CA LEU A 117 -3.09 16.49 20.57
C LEU A 117 -3.66 17.82 20.06
N LYS A 118 -3.20 18.96 20.59
CA LYS A 118 -3.61 20.29 20.12
C LYS A 118 -3.23 20.53 18.66
N LEU A 119 -2.03 20.10 18.25
CA LEU A 119 -1.58 20.21 16.86
C LEU A 119 -2.44 19.34 15.93
N ILE A 120 -2.83 18.14 16.38
CA ILE A 120 -3.68 17.23 15.59
C ILE A 120 -5.04 17.89 15.33
N ASN A 121 -5.68 18.39 16.38
CA ASN A 121 -6.97 19.07 16.27
C ASN A 121 -6.88 20.31 15.36
N LYS A 122 -5.81 21.10 15.46
CA LYS A 122 -5.57 22.24 14.57
C LYS A 122 -5.49 21.82 13.09
N VAL A 123 -4.83 20.71 12.78
CA VAL A 123 -4.70 20.21 11.40
C VAL A 123 -6.03 19.71 10.87
N ILE A 124 -6.82 19.01 11.68
CA ILE A 124 -8.16 18.53 11.30
C ILE A 124 -9.09 19.72 11.03
N SER A 125 -9.16 20.71 11.93
CA SER A 125 -10.01 21.89 11.77
C SER A 125 -9.61 22.79 10.59
N GLN A 126 -8.35 22.73 10.14
CA GLN A 126 -7.90 23.45 8.94
C GLN A 126 -8.27 22.74 7.63
N GLN A 127 -8.62 21.45 7.66
CA GLN A 127 -9.09 20.72 6.48
C GLN A 127 -10.61 20.87 6.26
N GLU A 128 -11.41 21.08 7.31
CA GLU A 128 -12.86 21.31 7.20
C GLU A 128 -13.23 22.63 6.50
N ILE A 129 -12.29 23.56 6.33
CA ILE A 129 -12.51 24.84 5.63
C ILE A 129 -12.44 24.69 4.10
N VAL A 130 -11.88 23.58 3.57
CA VAL A 130 -11.69 23.41 2.11
C VAL A 130 -12.83 22.62 1.46
N ASP A 131 -13.53 21.75 2.19
CA ASP A 131 -14.70 21.00 1.68
C ASP A 131 -16.05 21.72 1.92
N GLY A 132 -16.02 22.86 2.60
CA GLY A 132 -17.18 23.72 2.83
C GLY A 132 -17.25 24.86 1.82
N ASN A 133 -17.53 24.57 0.55
CA ASN A 133 -18.06 25.59 -0.36
C ASN A 133 -19.60 25.50 -0.41
N PRO A 134 -20.34 26.32 0.36
CA PRO A 134 -21.66 26.72 -0.06
C PRO A 134 -21.51 27.88 -1.06
N GLU A 135 -22.06 27.64 -2.25
CA GLU A 135 -22.36 28.59 -3.34
C GLU A 135 -21.19 29.07 -4.22
#